data_AF-A0A9C8C461-F1
#
_entry.id   AF-A0A9C8C461-F1
#
_cell.length_a   1.000
_cell.length_b   1.000
_cell.length_c   1.000
_cell.angle_alpha   90.00
_cell.angle_beta   90.00
_cell.angle_gamma   90.00
#
_symmetry.space_group_name_H-M   'P 1'
#
loop_
_entity.id
_entity.type
_entity.pdbx_description
1 polymer ?
#
loop_
_entity_poly.entity_id
_entity_poly.type
_entity_poly.pdbx_seq_one_letter_code
_entity_poly.pdbx_strand_id
1 'polypeptide(L)' 'MATDVNIIGTTWNYYIYDHGGHIIPIEGFDSATSIVRINDPYNEAYWRSGGGQTYGHKAYPRAQVWNGIYLHFRKAVIY' A
#
# COMPACT_ATOMS: atom_id res chain seq x y z
N MET A 1 -4.36 0.31 -13.59
CA MET A 1 -3.42 -0.78 -13.21
C MET A 1 -3.65 -1.06 -11.74
N ALA A 2 -3.49 -2.30 -11.27
CA ALA A 2 -3.59 -2.62 -9.83
C ALA A 2 -2.37 -3.42 -9.40
N THR A 3 -1.99 -3.30 -8.13
CA THR A 3 -0.90 -4.07 -7.54
C THR A 3 -1.40 -4.84 -6.33
N ASP A 4 -1.00 -6.10 -6.21
CA ASP A 4 -1.20 -6.89 -5.01
C ASP A 4 0.01 -6.69 -4.08
N VAL A 5 -0.26 -6.45 -2.81
CA VAL A 5 0.75 -6.20 -1.78
C VAL A 5 0.36 -6.84 -0.44
N ASN A 6 1.37 -7.27 0.32
CA ASN A 6 1.21 -7.50 1.75
C ASN A 6 1.46 -6.17 2.43
N ILE A 7 0.49 -5.70 3.21
CA ILE A 7 0.64 -4.47 3.96
C ILE A 7 1.56 -4.72 5.14
N ILE A 8 2.59 -3.89 5.21
CA ILE A 8 3.49 -3.77 6.35
C ILE A 8 3.35 -2.32 6.81
N GLY A 9 2.79 -2.07 7.99
CA GLY A 9 2.44 -0.73 8.47
C GLY A 9 3.65 0.20 8.54
N THR A 10 4.84 -0.33 8.84
CA THR A 10 6.10 0.44 8.82
C THR A 10 6.57 0.82 7.41
N THR A 11 6.06 0.14 6.38
CA THR A 11 6.36 0.44 4.97
C THR A 11 5.29 1.31 4.35
N TRP A 12 4.04 1.28 4.80
CA TRP A 12 2.93 2.04 4.20
C TRP A 12 2.37 3.08 5.17
N ASN A 13 2.65 4.37 4.93
CA ASN A 13 2.48 5.44 5.93
C ASN A 13 1.04 5.68 6.40
N TYR A 14 0.05 5.21 5.65
CA TYR A 14 -1.36 5.35 6.01
C TYR A 14 -1.93 4.10 6.68
N TYR A 15 -1.16 3.02 6.77
CA TYR A 15 -1.54 1.77 7.43
C TYR A 15 -0.82 1.69 8.78
N ILE A 16 -1.53 1.20 9.77
CA ILE A 16 -1.09 1.08 11.16
C ILE A 16 -0.72 -0.37 11.47
N TYR A 17 -1.31 -1.33 10.78
CA TYR A 17 -1.17 -2.75 11.06
C TYR A 17 -0.61 -3.51 9.86
N ASP A 18 0.07 -4.62 10.15
CA ASP A 18 0.49 -5.58 9.13
C ASP A 18 -0.69 -6.50 8.80
N HIS A 19 -0.96 -6.69 7.51
CA HIS A 19 -1.95 -7.66 7.04
C HIS A 19 -1.64 -8.17 5.64
N GLY A 20 -1.99 -9.44 5.38
CA GLY A 20 -1.76 -10.08 4.10
C GLY A 20 -2.86 -9.81 3.08
N GLY A 21 -2.50 -9.88 1.80
CA GLY A 21 -3.44 -9.82 0.66
C GLY A 21 -4.19 -8.49 0.56
N HIS A 22 -3.67 -7.58 -0.27
CA HIS A 22 -4.28 -6.26 -0.48
C HIS A 22 -4.06 -5.78 -1.91
N ILE A 23 -5.13 -5.63 -2.68
CA ILE A 23 -5.07 -5.17 -4.07
C ILE A 23 -5.37 -3.67 -4.10
N ILE A 24 -4.39 -2.87 -4.54
CA ILE A 24 -4.54 -1.41 -4.64
C ILE A 24 -4.47 -0.95 -6.11
N PRO A 25 -5.50 -0.24 -6.61
CA PRO A 25 -5.44 0.49 -7.86
C PRO A 25 -4.38 1.60 -7.87
N ILE A 26 -3.53 1.58 -8.89
CA ILE A 26 -2.60 2.68 -9.24
C ILE A 26 -3.28 3.58 -10.27
N GLU A 27 -3.38 4.87 -9.94
CA GLU A 27 -4.00 5.90 -10.77
C GLU A 27 -3.00 6.60 -11.68
N GLY A 28 -1.76 6.76 -11.24
CA GLY A 28 -0.75 7.47 -12.02
C GLY A 28 0.60 7.57 -11.34
N PHE A 29 1.59 7.99 -12.12
CA PHE A 29 2.96 8.25 -11.68
C PHE A 29 3.40 9.63 -12.16
N ASP A 30 3.84 10.47 -11.23
CA ASP A 30 4.51 11.73 -11.53
C ASP A 30 6.02 11.51 -11.52
N SER A 31 6.64 11.61 -12.70
CA SER A 31 8.09 11.43 -12.86
C SER A 31 8.92 12.57 -12.30
N ALA A 32 8.38 13.79 -12.19
CA ALA A 32 9.12 14.94 -11.68
C ALA A 32 9.31 14.84 -10.17
N THR A 33 8.27 14.42 -9.46
CA THR A 33 8.29 14.28 -7.99
C THR A 33 8.54 12.85 -7.52
N SER A 34 8.58 11.87 -8.43
CA SER A 34 8.65 10.44 -8.12
C SER A 34 7.52 9.99 -7.17
N ILE A 35 6.31 10.52 -7.36
CA ILE A 35 5.12 10.17 -6.57
C ILE A 35 4.22 9.23 -7.38
N VAL A 36 3.74 8.18 -6.73
CA VAL A 36 2.70 7.28 -7.23
C VAL A 36 1.39 7.63 -6.55
N ARG A 37 0.35 7.86 -7.35
CA ARG A 37 -1.02 8.00 -6.86
C ARG A 37 -1.71 6.66 -6.89
N ILE A 38 -2.34 6.32 -5.77
CA ILE A 38 -3.15 5.11 -5.64
C ILE A 38 -4.54 5.48 -5.09
N ASN A 39 -5.53 4.65 -5.36
CA ASN A 39 -6.88 4.81 -4.82
C ASN A 39 -7.27 3.54 -4.08
N ASP A 40 -7.15 3.56 -2.75
CA ASP A 40 -7.45 2.39 -1.93
C ASP A 40 -8.96 2.30 -1.68
N PRO A 41 -9.65 1.25 -2.19
CA PRO A 41 -11.07 1.07 -1.93
C PRO A 41 -11.36 0.60 -0.50
N TYR A 42 -10.35 0.22 0.29
CA TYR A 42 -10.50 -0.34 1.62
C TYR A 42 -9.92 0.59 2.68
N ASN A 43 -10.69 0.82 3.75
CA ASN A 43 -10.22 1.55 4.91
C ASN A 43 -9.72 0.57 5.98
N GLU A 44 -8.47 0.69 6.42
CA GLU A 44 -7.92 -0.16 7.48
C GLU A 44 -8.69 0.04 8.80
N ALA A 45 -9.16 1.26 9.07
CA ALA A 45 -10.03 1.55 10.21
C ALA A 45 -11.36 0.77 10.22
N TYR A 46 -11.83 0.27 9.08
CA TYR A 46 -13.02 -0.61 9.01
C TYR A 46 -12.67 -2.08 9.26
N TRP A 47 -11.42 -2.47 9.02
CA TRP A 47 -10.95 -3.81 9.33
C TRP A 47 -10.62 -3.97 10.82
N ARG A 48 -10.00 -2.96 11.43
CA ARG A 48 -9.60 -2.99 12.84
C ARG A 48 -9.74 -1.63 13.52
N SER A 49 -10.30 -1.62 14.73
CA SER A 49 -10.33 -0.41 15.57
C SER A 49 -8.92 0.12 15.80
N GLY A 50 -8.71 1.42 15.56
CA GLY A 50 -7.40 2.05 15.59
C GLY A 50 -6.60 1.97 14.28
N GLY A 51 -7.19 1.39 13.21
CA GLY A 51 -6.59 1.37 11.88
C GLY A 51 -6.47 2.75 11.25
N GLY A 52 -5.55 2.87 10.30
CA GLY A 52 -5.24 4.09 9.59
C GLY A 52 -6.31 4.48 8.57
N GLN A 53 -6.28 5.76 8.17
CA GLN A 53 -7.20 6.31 7.18
C GLN A 53 -6.68 6.05 5.76
N THR A 54 -6.83 4.81 5.29
CA THR A 54 -6.29 4.37 3.99
C THR A 54 -7.21 4.66 2.82
N TYR A 55 -8.53 4.77 3.06
CA TYR A 55 -9.54 4.92 2.01
C TYR A 55 -9.30 6.13 1.08
N GLY A 56 -9.54 5.90 -0.20
CA GLY A 56 -9.52 6.89 -1.27
C GLY A 56 -8.13 7.18 -1.83
N HIS A 57 -8.00 8.39 -2.41
CA HIS A 57 -6.78 8.80 -3.09
C HIS A 57 -5.64 9.06 -2.10
N LYS A 58 -4.51 8.38 -2.32
CA LYS A 58 -3.28 8.54 -1.53
C LYS A 58 -2.08 8.71 -2.46
N ALA A 59 -1.09 9.44 -1.97
CA ALA A 59 0.15 9.70 -2.65
C ALA A 59 1.30 9.05 -1.89
N TYR A 60 2.11 8.26 -2.57
CA TYR A 60 3.26 7.59 -2.00
C TYR A 60 4.51 7.86 -2.81
N PRO A 61 5.68 7.99 -2.18
CA PRO A 61 6.96 7.94 -2.89
C PRO A 61 7.08 6.64 -3.69
N ARG A 62 7.62 6.71 -4.90
CA ARG A 62 7.87 5.56 -5.77
C ARG A 62 8.66 4.45 -5.07
N ALA A 63 9.65 4.83 -4.26
CA ALA A 63 10.48 3.89 -3.50
C ALA A 63 9.66 3.08 -2.49
N GLN A 64 8.64 3.71 -1.89
CA GLN A 64 7.77 3.07 -0.91
C GLN A 64 6.87 2.02 -1.57
N VAL A 65 6.25 2.37 -2.71
CA VAL A 65 5.44 1.43 -3.49
C VAL A 65 6.28 0.26 -3.98
N TRP A 66 7.49 0.54 -4.53
CA TRP A 66 8.42 -0.50 -4.96
C TRP A 66 8.79 -1.44 -3.80
N ASN A 67 9.11 -0.89 -2.62
CA ASN A 67 9.45 -1.70 -1.46
C ASN A 67 8.27 -2.57 -1.00
N GLY A 68 7.05 -2.02 -0.96
CA GLY A 68 5.84 -2.77 -0.62
C GLY A 68 5.60 -3.96 -1.56
N ILE A 69 5.73 -3.76 -2.86
CA ILE A 69 5.62 -4.82 -3.88
C ILE A 69 6.75 -5.85 -3.73
N TYR A 70 7.98 -5.39 -3.56
CA TYR A 70 9.14 -6.27 -3.37
C TYR A 70 8.97 -7.17 -2.12
N LEU A 71 8.51 -6.60 -1.01
CA LEU A 71 8.27 -7.33 0.23
C LEU A 71 7.09 -8.30 0.12
N HIS A 72 6.06 -7.97 -0.66
CA HIS A 72 4.96 -8.89 -0.97
C HIS A 72 5.49 -10.18 -1.61
N PHE A 73 6.26 -10.07 -2.69
CA PHE A 73 6.82 -11.25 -3.38
C PHE A 73 7.90 -11.97 -2.58
N ARG A 74 8.62 -11.29 -1.68
CA ARG A 74 9.57 -11.97 -0.77
C ARG A 74 8.89 -12.72 0.35
N LYS A 75 7.81 -12.20 0.93
CA LYS A 75 7.02 -12.93 1.94
C LYS A 75 6.14 -14.02 1.33
N ALA A 76 5.87 -13.98 0.02
CA ALA A 76 5.25 -15.11 -0.68
C ALA A 76 6.16 -16.36 -0.74
N VAL A 77 7.45 -16.24 -0.43
CA VAL A 77 8.44 -17.35 -0.57
C VAL A 77 8.86 -17.98 0.77
N ILE A 78 8.51 -17.43 1.94
CA ILE A 78 8.89 -18.06 3.22
C ILE A 78 7.71 -18.03 4.20
N TYR A 79 7.11 -19.22 4.35
CA TYR A 79 6.18 -19.63 5.40
C TYR A 79 6.89 -19.83 6.74
#